data_AF-A0A820QUW4-F1
#
_entry.id   AF-A0A820QUW4-F1
#
_cell.length_a   1.000
_cell.length_b   1.000
_cell.length_c   1.000
_cell.angle_alpha   90.00
_cell.angle_beta   90.00
_cell.angle_gamma   90.00
#
_symmetry.space_group_name_H-M   'P 1'
#
loop_
_entity.id
_entity.type
_entity.pdbx_description
1 polymer ?
#
loop_
_entity_poly.entity_id
_entity_poly.type
_entity_poly.pdbx_seq_one_letter_code
_entity_poly.pdbx_strand_id
1 'polypeptide(L)'
;RSYSVKHLDGKHYDLEPNHTHFLLFDGNSSNVDTVLVQRAQIEKYLRRMDMQTSIGNMLIPPVMILAEGGPFSIRTICEALQSSTPLVVVKGSGRAADLVADLHLFFSRIEINNKYETKQVYRTQLSPLEED
;
A
#
# COMPACT_ATOMS: atom_id res chain seq x y z
N ARG A 1 -6.42 19.81 -22.51
CA ARG A 1 -7.88 20.03 -22.31
C ARG A 1 -8.10 20.06 -20.81
N SER A 2 -8.78 21.06 -20.26
CA SER A 2 -9.17 21.08 -18.85
C SER A 2 -10.60 20.55 -18.70
N TYR A 3 -10.84 19.77 -17.65
CA TYR A 3 -12.16 19.24 -17.32
C TYR A 3 -12.52 19.71 -15.91
N SER A 4 -13.80 19.97 -15.63
CA SER A 4 -14.27 20.42 -14.32
C SER A 4 -15.57 19.73 -13.94
N VAL A 5 -15.75 19.42 -12.66
CA VAL A 5 -16.99 18.85 -12.11
C VAL A 5 -17.69 19.91 -11.27
N LYS A 6 -18.99 20.09 -11.52
CA LYS A 6 -19.85 20.94 -10.71
C LYS A 6 -20.56 20.10 -9.66
N HIS A 7 -20.34 20.44 -8.39
CA HIS A 7 -21.02 19.80 -7.27
C HIS A 7 -22.38 20.46 -7.02
N LEU A 8 -23.29 19.75 -6.35
CA LEU A 8 -24.68 20.18 -6.11
C LEU A 8 -24.78 21.45 -5.26
N ASP A 9 -23.77 21.72 -4.42
CA ASP A 9 -23.65 22.96 -3.64
C ASP A 9 -23.18 24.17 -4.47
N GLY A 10 -23.05 24.01 -5.80
CA GLY A 10 -22.62 25.04 -6.72
C GLY A 10 -21.10 25.22 -6.80
N LYS A 11 -20.31 24.46 -6.03
CA LYS A 11 -18.85 24.51 -6.13
C LYS A 11 -18.35 23.80 -7.38
N HIS A 12 -17.25 24.31 -7.91
CA HIS A 12 -16.57 23.74 -9.06
C HIS A 12 -15.23 23.16 -8.62
N TYR A 13 -14.92 21.97 -9.12
CA TYR A 13 -13.65 21.30 -8.91
C TYR A 13 -13.01 21.01 -10.25
N ASP A 14 -11.87 21.62 -10.51
CA ASP A 14 -11.09 21.34 -11.71
C ASP A 14 -10.40 19.98 -11.58
N LEU A 15 -10.45 19.20 -12.65
CA LEU A 15 -9.77 17.92 -12.75
C LEU A 15 -8.35 18.12 -13.28
N GLU A 16 -7.42 17.33 -12.79
CA GLU A 16 -6.00 17.45 -13.13
C GLU A 16 -5.77 17.16 -14.64
N PRO A 17 -5.23 18.13 -15.41
CA PRO A 17 -5.19 18.07 -16.87
C PRO A 17 -4.25 17.00 -17.45
N ASN A 18 -3.36 16.43 -16.64
CA ASN A 18 -2.38 15.44 -17.10
C ASN A 18 -2.91 13.99 -17.08
N HIS A 19 -4.14 13.75 -16.60
CA HIS A 19 -4.76 12.43 -16.68
C HIS A 19 -5.41 12.18 -18.06
N THR A 20 -5.34 10.93 -18.51
CA THR A 20 -5.97 10.49 -19.78
C THR A 20 -7.41 10.03 -19.60
N HIS A 21 -7.78 9.55 -18.40
CA HIS A 21 -9.08 8.99 -18.09
C HIS A 21 -9.51 9.42 -16.69
N PHE A 22 -10.82 9.60 -16.50
CA PHE A 22 -11.43 9.89 -15.20
C PHE A 22 -12.56 8.90 -14.93
N LEU A 23 -12.59 8.33 -13.73
CA LEU A 23 -13.72 7.55 -13.22
C LEU A 23 -14.43 8.39 -12.17
N LEU A 24 -15.69 8.72 -12.45
CA LEU A 24 -16.53 9.57 -11.59
C LEU A 24 -17.55 8.67 -10.91
N PHE A 25 -17.52 8.66 -9.58
CA PHE A 25 -18.49 7.94 -8.76
C PHE A 25 -19.42 8.96 -8.11
N ASP A 26 -20.72 8.72 -8.20
CA ASP A 26 -21.68 9.51 -7.42
C ASP A 26 -21.51 9.13 -5.95
N GLY A 27 -21.26 10.14 -5.12
CA GLY A 27 -20.92 9.97 -3.72
C GLY A 27 -21.54 11.08 -2.89
N ASN A 28 -22.15 10.70 -1.77
CA ASN A 28 -22.58 11.63 -0.74
C ASN A 28 -21.30 12.19 -0.08
N SER A 29 -21.21 13.51 0.11
CA SER A 29 -20.04 14.16 0.73
C SER A 29 -19.71 13.66 2.14
N SER A 30 -20.64 12.97 2.80
CA SER A 30 -20.46 12.33 4.11
C SER A 30 -19.77 10.97 4.07
N ASN A 31 -19.64 10.34 2.89
CA ASN A 31 -19.19 8.96 2.78
C ASN A 31 -17.79 8.89 2.16
N VAL A 32 -16.79 9.22 2.99
CA VAL A 32 -15.35 9.14 2.65
C VAL A 32 -14.95 7.73 2.16
N ASP A 33 -15.73 6.71 2.55
CA ASP A 33 -15.48 5.31 2.22
C ASP A 33 -15.96 4.92 0.82
N THR A 34 -16.77 5.74 0.14
CA THR A 34 -17.27 5.42 -1.22
C THR A 34 -16.12 5.22 -2.19
N VAL A 35 -15.14 6.14 -2.21
CA VAL A 35 -13.98 6.05 -3.11
C VAL A 35 -13.18 4.77 -2.85
N LEU A 36 -13.05 4.42 -1.57
CA LEU A 36 -12.25 3.29 -1.13
C LEU A 36 -12.92 1.96 -1.49
N VAL A 37 -14.23 1.84 -1.27
CA VAL A 37 -15.04 0.67 -1.70
C VAL A 37 -15.02 0.50 -3.21
N GLN A 38 -15.25 1.58 -3.98
CA GLN A 38 -15.29 1.51 -5.44
C GLN A 38 -13.93 1.13 -6.02
N ARG A 39 -12.85 1.71 -5.47
CA ARG A 39 -11.48 1.33 -5.83
C ARG A 39 -11.22 -0.15 -5.56
N ALA A 40 -11.58 -0.65 -4.38
CA ALA A 40 -11.38 -2.06 -4.02
C ALA A 40 -12.14 -3.02 -4.96
N GLN A 41 -13.36 -2.65 -5.39
CA GLN A 41 -14.13 -3.43 -6.37
C GLN A 41 -13.42 -3.51 -7.73
N ILE A 42 -12.88 -2.39 -8.22
CA ILE A 42 -12.14 -2.34 -9.47
C ILE A 42 -10.85 -3.15 -9.38
N GLU A 43 -10.06 -2.96 -8.32
CA GLU A 43 -8.81 -3.71 -8.13
C GLU A 43 -9.08 -5.22 -8.05
N LYS A 44 -10.15 -5.64 -7.38
CA LYS A 44 -10.58 -7.04 -7.30
C LYS A 44 -11.00 -7.59 -8.67
N TYR A 45 -11.68 -6.78 -9.49
CA TYR A 45 -12.04 -7.18 -10.84
C TYR A 45 -10.79 -7.33 -11.72
N LEU A 46 -9.88 -6.35 -11.70
CA LEU A 46 -8.64 -6.39 -12.47
C LEU A 46 -7.75 -7.58 -12.12
N ARG A 47 -7.68 -7.96 -10.83
CA ARG A 47 -6.95 -9.16 -10.40
C ARG A 47 -7.46 -10.46 -11.01
N ARG A 48 -8.75 -10.53 -11.32
CA ARG A 48 -9.41 -11.71 -11.89
C ARG A 48 -9.49 -11.66 -13.40
N MET A 49 -9.18 -10.49 -13.98
CA MET A 49 -9.14 -10.33 -15.42
C MET A 49 -7.96 -11.15 -15.95
N ASP A 50 -8.28 -12.05 -16.86
CA ASP A 50 -7.29 -12.82 -17.59
C ASP A 50 -6.89 -12.04 -18.85
N MET A 51 -5.65 -11.58 -18.89
CA MET A 51 -5.12 -10.91 -20.07
C MET A 51 -4.40 -11.94 -20.94
N GLN A 52 -4.89 -12.12 -22.17
CA GLN A 52 -4.17 -12.88 -23.18
C GLN A 52 -2.92 -12.10 -23.59
N THR A 53 -1.75 -12.66 -23.28
CA THR A 53 -0.45 -12.16 -23.73
C THR A 53 0.15 -13.15 -24.73
N SER A 54 1.22 -12.74 -25.42
CA SER A 54 1.98 -13.61 -26.32
C SER A 54 2.62 -14.82 -25.62
N ILE A 55 2.71 -14.79 -24.28
CA ILE A 55 3.31 -15.83 -23.43
C ILE A 55 2.22 -16.63 -22.69
N GLY A 56 0.94 -16.35 -22.96
CA GLY A 56 -0.22 -17.02 -22.37
C GLY A 56 -1.11 -16.09 -21.53
N ASN A 57 -1.99 -16.72 -20.76
CA ASN A 57 -2.95 -16.08 -19.89
C ASN A 57 -2.26 -15.60 -18.60
N MET A 58 -2.31 -14.29 -18.33
CA MET A 58 -1.69 -13.68 -17.15
C MET A 58 -2.68 -12.82 -16.39
N LEU A 59 -2.70 -13.00 -15.06
CA LEU A 59 -3.44 -12.13 -14.14
C LEU A 59 -2.68 -10.83 -13.92
N ILE A 60 -3.40 -9.73 -13.71
CA ILE A 60 -2.82 -8.42 -13.44
C ILE A 60 -2.47 -8.31 -11.94
N PRO A 61 -1.18 -8.21 -11.54
CA PRO A 61 -0.80 -8.06 -10.14
C PRO A 61 -0.79 -6.57 -9.74
N PRO A 62 -1.69 -6.10 -8.86
CA PRO A 62 -1.65 -4.71 -8.40
C PRO A 62 -0.56 -4.51 -7.35
N VAL A 63 0.02 -3.31 -7.35
CA VAL A 63 0.99 -2.83 -6.36
C VAL A 63 0.58 -1.43 -5.93
N MET A 64 0.72 -1.13 -4.64
CA MET A 64 0.48 0.21 -4.09
C MET A 64 1.80 0.91 -3.81
N ILE A 65 1.86 2.21 -4.10
CA ILE A 65 3.01 3.07 -3.76
C ILE A 65 2.54 4.16 -2.79
N LEU A 66 3.24 4.29 -1.68
CA LEU A 66 3.08 5.39 -0.73
C LEU A 66 4.25 6.37 -0.87
N ALA A 67 3.95 7.57 -1.35
CA ALA A 67 4.78 8.75 -1.23
C ALA A 67 3.99 9.81 -0.46
N GLU A 68 4.61 10.42 0.55
CA GLU A 68 3.93 11.28 1.53
C GLU A 68 2.71 10.57 2.19
N GLY A 69 1.54 11.22 2.19
CA GLY A 69 0.28 10.66 2.68
C GLY A 69 -0.24 11.29 3.97
N GLY A 70 -1.47 10.93 4.31
CA GLY A 70 -2.15 11.34 5.54
C GLY A 70 -3.03 10.23 6.11
N PRO A 71 -3.92 10.55 7.06
CA PRO A 71 -4.78 9.54 7.70
C PRO A 71 -5.57 8.67 6.72
N PHE A 72 -6.11 9.26 5.65
CA PHE A 72 -6.83 8.52 4.61
C PHE A 72 -5.91 7.55 3.83
N SER A 73 -4.66 7.95 3.58
CA SER A 73 -3.65 7.09 2.94
C SER A 73 -3.33 5.86 3.80
N ILE A 74 -3.22 6.03 5.12
CA ILE A 74 -2.99 4.93 6.07
C ILE A 74 -4.17 3.94 6.02
N ARG A 75 -5.42 4.43 6.05
CA ARG A 75 -6.61 3.57 5.89
C ARG A 75 -6.55 2.78 4.58
N THR A 76 -6.23 3.46 3.48
CA THR A 76 -6.12 2.85 2.15
C THR A 76 -5.04 1.75 2.10
N ILE A 77 -3.92 1.96 2.79
CA ILE A 77 -2.85 0.96 2.91
C ILE A 77 -3.31 -0.26 3.70
N CYS A 78 -4.00 -0.05 4.83
CA CYS A 78 -4.50 -1.17 5.64
C CYS A 78 -5.38 -2.10 4.81
N GLU A 79 -6.26 -1.56 3.97
CA GLU A 79 -7.11 -2.35 3.10
C GLU A 79 -6.34 -3.06 1.97
N ALA A 80 -5.36 -2.37 1.39
CA ALA A 80 -4.49 -2.97 0.38
C ALA A 80 -3.71 -4.16 0.94
N LEU A 81 -3.17 -4.04 2.15
CA LEU A 81 -2.44 -5.11 2.84
C LEU A 81 -3.37 -6.27 3.23
N GLN A 82 -4.58 -6.00 3.73
CA GLN A 82 -5.61 -7.03 3.97
C GLN A 82 -5.97 -7.79 2.70
N SER A 83 -5.88 -7.13 1.56
CA SER A 83 -6.11 -7.70 0.24
C SER A 83 -4.84 -8.31 -0.38
N SER A 84 -3.76 -8.52 0.38
CA SER A 84 -2.47 -9.05 -0.07
C SER A 84 -1.82 -8.27 -1.23
N THR A 85 -2.05 -6.96 -1.27
CA THR A 85 -1.41 -6.06 -2.26
C THR A 85 -0.02 -5.69 -1.75
N PRO A 86 1.05 -5.91 -2.52
CA PRO A 86 2.37 -5.40 -2.15
C PRO A 86 2.36 -3.88 -2.03
N LEU A 87 3.03 -3.37 -1.00
CA LEU A 87 3.20 -1.95 -0.73
C LEU A 87 4.66 -1.54 -0.89
N VAL A 88 4.91 -0.52 -1.70
CA VAL A 88 6.19 0.16 -1.82
C VAL A 88 6.10 1.48 -1.06
N VAL A 89 7.02 1.73 -0.13
CA VAL A 89 7.07 2.97 0.66
C VAL A 89 8.30 3.78 0.26
N VAL A 90 8.09 5.07 -0.06
CA VAL A 90 9.17 5.98 -0.45
C VAL A 90 9.67 6.74 0.78
N LYS A 91 10.69 6.18 1.45
CA LYS A 91 11.34 6.84 2.59
C LYS A 91 12.02 8.15 2.17
N GLY A 92 11.87 9.19 2.99
CA GLY A 92 12.33 10.55 2.74
C GLY A 92 11.33 11.42 1.99
N SER A 93 10.17 10.88 1.60
CA SER A 93 9.11 11.68 1.00
C SER A 93 8.32 12.50 2.03
N GLY A 94 8.40 12.15 3.32
CA GLY A 94 7.73 12.88 4.40
C GLY A 94 6.40 12.27 4.85
N ARG A 95 5.79 12.91 5.86
CA ARG A 95 4.45 12.60 6.38
C ARG A 95 4.27 11.11 6.75
N ALA A 96 3.17 10.48 6.30
CA ALA A 96 2.85 9.10 6.64
C ALA A 96 3.87 8.09 6.11
N ALA A 97 4.49 8.35 4.96
CA ALA A 97 5.49 7.47 4.37
C ALA A 97 6.70 7.26 5.29
N ASP A 98 7.24 8.34 5.86
CA ASP A 98 8.40 8.25 6.75
C ASP A 98 8.05 7.53 8.05
N LEU A 99 6.87 7.79 8.61
CA LEU A 99 6.40 7.07 9.80
C LEU A 99 6.32 5.57 9.56
N VAL A 100 5.71 5.14 8.45
CA VAL A 100 5.60 3.71 8.10
C VAL A 100 6.97 3.10 7.86
N ALA A 101 7.85 3.80 7.15
CA ALA A 101 9.21 3.33 6.87
C ALA A 101 10.04 3.19 8.15
N ASP A 102 10.00 4.17 9.05
CA ASP A 102 10.76 4.15 10.30
C ASP A 102 10.24 3.10 11.27
N LEU A 103 8.92 2.90 11.35
CA LEU A 103 8.32 1.79 12.10
C LEU A 103 8.79 0.43 11.56
N HIS A 104 8.77 0.24 10.24
CA HIS A 104 9.25 -0.99 9.63
C HIS A 104 10.72 -1.26 9.98
N LEU A 105 11.60 -0.27 9.83
CA LEU A 105 13.02 -0.39 10.18
C LEU A 105 13.24 -0.67 11.68
N PHE A 106 12.45 -0.04 12.55
CA PHE A 106 12.51 -0.28 13.99
C PHE A 106 12.19 -1.73 14.34
N PHE A 107 11.07 -2.27 13.84
CA PHE A 107 10.69 -3.66 14.10
C PHE A 107 11.65 -4.67 13.46
N SER A 108 12.10 -4.42 12.22
CA SER A 108 13.11 -5.27 11.58
C SER A 108 14.41 -5.31 12.39
N ARG A 109 14.84 -4.19 12.98
CA ARG A 109 16.02 -4.15 13.83
C ARG A 109 15.84 -4.96 15.12
N ILE A 110 14.66 -4.90 15.74
CA ILE A 110 14.34 -5.72 16.92
C ILE A 110 14.37 -7.22 16.57
N GLU A 111 13.73 -7.62 15.45
CA GLU A 111 13.73 -9.02 15.02
C GLU A 111 15.13 -9.57 14.77
N ILE A 112 15.98 -8.75 14.13
CA ILE A 112 17.37 -9.09 13.87
C ILE A 112 18.14 -9.25 15.19
N ASN A 113 18.00 -8.31 16.13
CA ASN A 113 18.66 -8.37 17.44
C ASN A 113 18.25 -9.62 18.23
N ASN A 114 16.95 -9.94 18.27
CA ASN A 114 16.44 -11.13 18.94
C ASN A 114 17.01 -12.43 18.35
N LYS A 115 17.15 -12.51 17.01
CA LYS A 115 17.79 -13.65 16.33
C LYS A 115 19.27 -13.79 16.72
N TYR A 116 20.00 -12.68 16.84
CA TYR A 116 21.40 -12.71 17.26
C TYR A 116 21.55 -13.14 18.72
N GLU A 117 20.77 -12.58 19.65
CA GLU A 117 20.79 -12.99 21.06
C GLU A 117 20.49 -14.48 21.21
N THR A 118 19.45 -14.97 20.52
CA THR A 118 19.08 -16.40 20.53
C THR A 118 20.25 -17.27 20.05
N LYS A 119 20.91 -16.91 18.93
CA LYS A 119 22.08 -17.63 18.42
C LYS A 119 23.27 -17.61 19.39
N GLN A 120 23.51 -16.50 20.08
CA GLN A 120 24.61 -16.38 21.04
C GLN A 120 24.36 -17.21 22.30
N VAL A 121 23.11 -17.27 22.79
CA VAL A 121 22.73 -18.15 23.89
C VAL A 121 22.97 -19.62 23.52
N TYR A 122 22.50 -20.06 22.33
CA TYR A 122 22.77 -21.42 21.86
C TYR A 122 24.27 -21.71 21.74
N ARG A 123 25.05 -20.80 21.14
CA ARG A 123 26.50 -20.98 20.98
C ARG A 123 27.23 -21.09 22.32
N THR A 124 26.85 -20.27 23.30
CA THR A 124 27.49 -20.25 24.62
C THR A 124 27.13 -21.50 25.43
N GLN A 125 25.88 -21.97 25.35
CA GLN A 125 25.41 -23.14 26.12
C GLN A 125 25.81 -24.50 25.53
N LEU A 126 26.07 -24.58 24.22
CA LEU A 126 26.48 -25.83 23.55
C LEU A 126 28.00 -25.96 23.32
N SER A 127 28.78 -24.90 23.53
CA SER A 127 30.24 -24.93 23.37
C SER A 127 31.03 -25.91 24.27
N PRO A 128 30.58 -26.34 25.47
CA PRO A 128 31.40 -27.23 26.31
C PRO A 128 31.30 -28.73 25.98
N LEU A 129 30.54 -29.15 24.96
CA LEU A 129 30.21 -30.57 24.74
C LEU A 129 30.86 -31.22 23.51
N GLU A 130 31.76 -30.51 22.81
CA GLU A 130 32.45 -31.03 21.60
C GLU A 130 33.97 -31.23 21.78
N GLU A 131 34.49 -31.13 23.00
CA GLU A 131 35.89 -31.47 23.32
C GLU A 131 35.92 -32.57 24.40
N ASP A 132 35.80 -33.84 23.98
CA ASP A 132 36.39 -35.03 24.61
C ASP A 132 36.33 -36.25 23.64
#